data_AF-A0A0F9K4T3-F1
#
_entry.id   AF-A0A0F9K4T3-F1
#
_cell.length_a   1.000
_cell.length_b   1.000
_cell.length_c   1.000
_cell.angle_alpha   90.00
_cell.angle_beta   90.00
_cell.angle_gamma   90.00
#
_symmetry.space_group_name_H-M   'P 1'
#
loop_
_entity.id
_entity.type
_entity.pdbx_description
1 polymer ?
#
loop_
_entity_poly.entity_id
_entity_poly.type
_entity_poly.pdbx_seq_one_letter_code
_entity_poly.pdbx_strand_id
1 'polypeptide(L)' 'MVYGPDRFRYLNFAIDIPLMCDCISNPGMPVVPDLGIFRASDPLAVDIAYADAETNSKRR' A
#
# COMPACT_ATOMS: atom_id res chain seq x y z
N MET A 1 -17.38 -20.39 -10.59
CA MET A 1 -16.77 -19.38 -11.48
C MET A 1 -15.28 -19.37 -11.18
N VAL A 2 -14.42 -19.82 -12.10
CA VAL A 2 -12.95 -19.84 -11.90
C VAL A 2 -12.36 -18.93 -12.97
N TYR A 3 -11.57 -17.94 -12.56
CA TYR A 3 -10.86 -17.03 -13.46
C TYR A 3 -9.40 -17.45 -13.59
N GLY A 4 -8.82 -17.23 -14.77
CA GLY A 4 -7.39 -17.44 -15.01
C GLY A 4 -6.53 -16.41 -14.26
N PRO A 5 -5.27 -16.74 -13.91
CA PRO A 5 -4.37 -15.86 -13.18
C PRO A 5 -4.11 -14.51 -13.89
N ASP A 6 -4.18 -14.49 -15.21
CA ASP A 6 -4.03 -13.31 -16.08
C ASP A 6 -5.14 -12.26 -15.89
N ARG A 7 -6.27 -12.65 -15.29
CA ARG A 7 -7.44 -11.80 -15.05
C ARG A 7 -7.38 -11.06 -13.71
N PHE A 8 -6.37 -11.32 -12.88
CA PHE A 8 -6.21 -10.68 -11.58
C PHE A 8 -5.22 -9.52 -11.66
N ARG A 9 -5.54 -8.44 -10.95
CA ARG A 9 -4.64 -7.31 -10.70
C ARG A 9 -4.75 -6.97 -9.22
N TYR A 10 -3.62 -6.65 -8.62
CA TYR A 10 -3.51 -6.31 -7.21
C TYR A 10 -3.23 -4.82 -7.10
N LEU A 11 -3.86 -4.19 -6.12
CA LEU A 11 -3.80 -2.77 -5.86
C LEU A 11 -3.45 -2.56 -4.40
N ASN A 12 -2.57 -1.61 -4.12
CA ASN A 12 -2.25 -1.18 -2.77
C ASN A 12 -2.31 0.35 -2.70
N PHE A 13 -2.89 0.88 -1.63
CA PHE A 13 -3.18 2.30 -1.47
C PHE A 13 -2.32 2.84 -0.34
N ALA A 14 -1.32 3.66 -0.68
CA ALA A 14 -0.42 4.27 0.30
C ALA A 14 -0.81 5.72 0.51
N ILE A 15 -1.94 5.95 1.16
CA ILE A 15 -2.52 7.29 1.32
C ILE A 15 -2.55 7.60 2.82
N ASP A 16 -1.86 8.66 3.23
CA ASP A 16 -1.88 9.23 4.58
C ASP A 16 -1.87 8.20 5.72
N ILE A 17 -0.82 7.35 5.75
CA ILE A 17 -0.77 6.19 6.64
C ILE A 17 -0.48 6.65 8.07
N PRO A 18 -1.39 6.39 9.03
CA PRO A 18 -1.20 6.71 10.44
C PRO A 18 -0.30 5.70 11.17
N LEU A 19 0.15 6.05 12.38
CA LEU A 19 1.01 5.16 13.19
C LEU A 19 0.27 3.90 13.64
N MET A 20 -1.03 4.02 13.91
CA MET A 20 -1.89 2.91 14.30
C MET A 20 -2.70 2.44 13.09
N CYS A 21 -3.29 1.24 13.17
CA CYS A 21 -4.19 0.75 12.12
C CYS A 21 -5.27 1.79 11.82
N ASP A 22 -5.40 2.19 10.57
CA ASP A 22 -6.45 3.07 10.05
C ASP A 22 -7.88 2.63 10.42
N CYS A 23 -8.04 1.34 10.73
CA CYS A 23 -9.26 0.72 11.21
C CYS A 23 -9.70 1.12 12.63
N ILE A 24 -8.86 1.79 13.45
CA ILE A 24 -9.22 2.21 14.81
C ILE A 24 -9.86 3.60 14.85
N SER A 25 -10.68 3.90 15.85
CA SER A 25 -11.44 5.16 15.93
C SER A 25 -10.60 6.43 16.01
N ASN A 26 -9.34 6.33 16.47
CA ASN A 26 -8.42 7.46 16.50
C ASN A 26 -7.00 6.95 16.19
N PRO A 27 -6.66 6.78 14.90
CA PRO A 27 -5.41 6.15 14.50
C PRO A 27 -4.19 7.07 14.65
N GLY A 28 -4.43 8.35 14.94
CA GLY A 28 -3.40 9.38 15.10
C GLY A 28 -3.15 10.14 13.80
N MET A 29 -2.11 10.97 13.82
CA MET A 29 -1.68 11.75 12.65
C MET A 29 -0.96 10.85 11.64
N PRO A 30 -1.07 11.14 10.33
CA PRO A 30 -0.28 10.47 9.29
C PRO A 30 1.22 10.62 9.57
N VAL A 31 1.93 9.50 9.59
CA VAL A 31 3.39 9.45 9.74
C VAL A 31 4.11 9.19 8.42
N VAL A 32 3.40 8.60 7.46
CA VAL A 32 3.85 8.46 6.08
C VAL A 32 2.90 9.29 5.21
N PRO A 33 3.42 10.25 4.41
CA PRO A 33 2.59 11.05 3.53
C PRO A 33 2.04 10.20 2.37
N ASP A 34 1.04 10.72 1.65
CA ASP A 34 0.56 10.09 0.41
C ASP A 34 1.70 9.75 -0.57
N LEU A 35 1.82 8.46 -0.90
CA LEU A 35 2.76 7.90 -1.88
C LEU A 35 2.04 7.43 -3.16
N GLY A 36 0.71 7.49 -3.19
CA GLY A 36 -0.13 7.11 -4.32
C GLY A 36 -0.61 5.65 -4.32
N ILE A 37 -0.96 5.16 -5.51
CA ILE A 37 -1.57 3.85 -5.71
C ILE A 37 -0.61 2.95 -6.49
N PHE A 38 -0.35 1.76 -5.94
CA PHE A 38 0.49 0.74 -6.56
C PHE A 38 -0.37 -0.29 -7.27
N ARG A 39 0.09 -0.76 -8.43
CA ARG A 39 -0.60 -1.81 -9.21
C ARG A 39 0.40 -2.83 -9.72
N ALA A 40 0.13 -4.10 -9.49
CA ALA A 40 0.88 -5.20 -10.10
C ALA A 40 -0.03 -6.35 -10.55
N SER A 41 0.52 -7.22 -11.41
CA SER A 41 -0.11 -8.50 -11.77
C SER A 41 0.22 -9.61 -10.77
N ASP A 42 1.19 -9.37 -9.89
CA ASP A 42 1.66 -10.30 -8.86
C ASP A 42 1.42 -9.69 -7.46
N PRO A 43 0.85 -10.45 -6.51
CA PRO A 43 0.51 -9.92 -5.19
C PRO A 43 1.75 -9.56 -4.36
N LEU A 44 2.85 -10.29 -4.51
CA LEU A 44 4.07 -10.01 -3.76
C LEU A 44 4.74 -8.73 -4.28
N ALA A 45 4.75 -8.55 -5.61
CA ALA A 45 5.37 -7.40 -6.26
C ALA A 45 4.71 -6.07 -5.85
N VAL A 46 3.39 -6.02 -5.69
CA VAL A 46 2.71 -4.79 -5.25
C VAL A 46 3.07 -4.42 -3.81
N ASP A 47 3.19 -5.41 -2.92
CA ASP A 47 3.50 -5.17 -1.51
C ASP A 47 4.97 -4.80 -1.29
N ILE A 48 5.90 -5.39 -2.04
CA ILE A 48 7.31 -5.00 -2.01
C ILE A 48 7.48 -3.56 -2.48
N ALA A 49 6.82 -3.17 -3.58
CA ALA A 49 6.89 -1.81 -4.10
C ALA A 49 6.34 -0.78 -3.09
N TYR A 50 5.25 -1.12 -2.42
CA TYR A 50 4.68 -0.32 -1.33
C TYR A 50 5.69 -0.15 -0.17
N ALA A 51 6.27 -1.23 0.33
CA ALA A 51 7.19 -1.19 1.47
C ALA A 51 8.50 -0.44 1.17
N ASP A 52 9.02 -0.57 -0.05
CA ASP A 52 10.19 0.20 -0.50
C ASP A 52 9.86 1.70 -0.62
N ALA A 53 8.70 2.05 -1.17
CA ALA A 53 8.23 3.43 -1.22
C ALA A 53 8.09 4.04 0.18
N GLU A 54 7.51 3.30 1.13
CA GLU A 54 7.41 3.71 2.53
C GLU A 54 8.78 3.98 3.14
N THR A 55 9.72 3.04 2.97
CA THR A 55 11.08 3.14 3.50
C THR A 55 11.85 4.32 2.91
N ASN A 56 11.69 4.57 1.61
CA ASN A 56 12.33 5.69 0.93
C ASN A 56 11.68 7.04 1.26
N SER A 57 10.39 7.08 1.60
CA SER A 57 9.71 8.30 2.03
C SER A 57 10.31 8.88 3.32
N LYS A 58 10.73 8.02 4.25
CA LYS A 58 11.35 8.39 5.54
C LYS A 58 12.81 8.83 5.42
N ARG A 59 13.42 8.69 4.23
CA ARG A 59 14.81 9.10 3.93
C ARG A 59 14.91 10.50 3.33
N ARG A 60 13.78 11.16 3.04
CA ARG A 60 13.73 12.57 2.64
C ARG A 60 13.63 13.47 3.86
#